data_AF-A0A0F0ELD4-F1
#
_entry.id   AF-A0A0F0ELD4-F1
#
_cell.length_a   1.000
_cell.length_b   1.000
_cell.length_c   1.000
_cell.angle_alpha   90.00
_cell.angle_beta   90.00
_cell.angle_gamma   90.00
#
_symmetry.space_group_name_H-M   'P 1'
#
loop_
_entity.id
_entity.type
_entity.pdbx_description
1 polymer ?
#
loop_
_entity_poly.entity_id
_entity_poly.type
_entity_poly.pdbx_seq_one_letter_code
_entity_poly.pdbx_strand_id
1 'polypeptide(L)' 'MNNNHDTRQAVIDALKKTGTPMDAYQVAKATGVSPIQAVRTLTKLTAKGLVRTDGPLGDDNDLSAQFSLVPEPKEGSVG' A
#
# COMPACT_ATOMS: atom_id res chain seq x y z
N MET A 1 3.00 9.37 21.58
CA MET A 1 2.59 9.74 20.20
C MET A 1 2.80 8.51 19.32
N ASN A 2 1.71 7.94 18.79
CA ASN A 2 1.68 6.61 18.18
C ASN A 2 1.71 6.66 16.63
N ASN A 3 2.46 7.60 16.06
CA ASN A 3 2.32 8.03 14.66
C ASN A 3 2.49 6.92 13.60
N ASN A 4 3.21 5.83 13.91
CA ASN A 4 3.47 4.76 12.95
C ASN A 4 2.27 3.82 12.72
N HIS A 5 1.36 3.68 13.69
CA HIS A 5 0.20 2.82 13.54
C HIS A 5 -0.86 3.51 12.66
N ASP A 6 -1.02 4.81 12.85
CA ASP A 6 -1.97 5.65 12.11
C ASP A 6 -1.62 5.74 10.62
N THR A 7 -0.33 5.93 10.28
CA THR A 7 0.11 5.96 8.87
C THR A 7 -0.16 4.66 8.15
N ARG A 8 0.09 3.50 8.79
CA ARG A 8 -0.19 2.19 8.17
C ARG A 8 -1.68 2.04 7.87
N GLN A 9 -2.52 2.35 8.84
CA GLN A 9 -3.96 2.22 8.71
C GLN A 9 -4.49 3.16 7.62
N ALA A 10 -4.03 4.41 7.60
CA ALA A 10 -4.38 5.39 6.58
C ALA A 10 -4.01 4.94 5.15
N VAL A 11 -2.85 4.31 4.97
CA VAL A 11 -2.42 3.76 3.67
C VAL A 11 -3.33 2.61 3.23
N ILE A 12 -3.68 1.71 4.15
CA ILE A 12 -4.61 0.60 3.87
C ILE A 12 -5.99 1.15 3.53
N ASP A 13 -6.52 2.09 4.31
CA ASP A 13 -7.82 2.72 4.05
C ASP A 13 -7.84 3.47 2.71
N ALA A 14 -6.76 4.16 2.35
CA ALA A 14 -6.64 4.81 1.03
C ALA A 14 -6.74 3.78 -0.12
N LEU A 15 -5.99 2.68 -0.03
CA LEU A 15 -6.02 1.61 -1.03
C LEU A 15 -7.38 0.87 -1.06
N LYS A 16 -8.03 0.68 0.10
CA LYS A 16 -9.37 0.08 0.19
C LYS A 16 -10.42 0.97 -0.44
N LYS A 17 -10.34 2.28 -0.19
CA LYS A 17 -11.31 3.27 -0.66
C LYS A 17 -11.26 3.45 -2.17
N THR A 18 -10.08 3.44 -2.77
CA THR A 18 -9.94 3.57 -4.22
C THR A 18 -10.28 2.27 -4.93
N GLY A 19 -9.90 1.12 -4.37
CA GLY A 19 -10.07 -0.18 -5.01
C GLY A 19 -9.22 -0.36 -6.28
N THR A 20 -8.30 0.57 -6.54
CA THR A 20 -7.39 0.58 -7.69
C THR A 20 -5.94 0.63 -7.21
N PRO A 21 -4.99 0.18 -8.03
CA PRO A 21 -3.57 0.40 -7.75
C PRO A 21 -3.27 1.89 -7.53
N MET A 22 -2.44 2.19 -6.54
CA MET A 22 -1.97 3.55 -6.26
C MET A 22 -0.45 3.58 -6.11
N ASP A 23 0.16 4.66 -6.57
CA ASP A 23 1.58 4.95 -6.33
C ASP A 23 1.82 5.66 -4.98
N ALA A 24 3.09 5.80 -4.61
CA ALA A 24 3.48 6.42 -3.35
C ALA A 24 3.05 7.90 -3.24
N TYR A 25 2.96 8.63 -4.35
CA TYR A 25 2.52 10.03 -4.37
C TYR A 25 1.01 10.14 -4.16
N GLN A 26 0.22 9.28 -4.79
CA GLN A 26 -1.22 9.22 -4.62
C GLN A 26 -1.57 8.85 -3.18
N VAL A 27 -0.87 7.87 -2.61
CA VAL A 27 -1.04 7.47 -1.20
C VAL A 27 -0.62 8.60 -0.25
N ALA A 28 0.53 9.24 -0.51
CA ALA A 28 0.98 10.40 0.25
C ALA A 28 -0.06 11.54 0.25
N LYS A 29 -0.63 11.84 -0.92
CA LYS A 29 -1.68 12.85 -1.08
C LYS A 29 -2.97 12.48 -0.32
N ALA A 30 -3.34 11.20 -0.32
CA ALA A 30 -4.54 10.73 0.36
C ALA A 30 -4.40 10.71 1.90
N THR A 31 -3.18 10.48 2.40
CA THR A 31 -2.90 10.27 3.83
C THR A 31 -2.22 11.46 4.51
N GLY A 32 -1.72 12.44 3.74
CA GLY A 32 -1.02 13.61 4.25
C GLY A 32 0.42 13.34 4.70
N VAL A 33 1.00 12.19 4.36
CA VAL A 33 2.39 11.84 4.68
C VAL A 33 3.32 12.11 3.50
N SER A 34 4.64 12.07 3.72
CA SER A 34 5.60 12.23 2.61
C SER A 34 5.61 11.00 1.69
N PRO A 35 5.85 11.14 0.37
CA PRO A 35 5.97 10.00 -0.55
C PRO A 35 6.97 8.93 -0.10
N ILE A 36 8.09 9.33 0.49
CA ILE A 36 9.10 8.42 1.06
C ILE A 36 8.53 7.60 2.25
N GLN A 37 7.68 8.20 3.09
CA GLN A 37 7.04 7.46 4.18
C GLN A 37 5.96 6.51 3.65
N ALA A 38 5.23 6.94 2.62
CA ALA A 38 4.24 6.11 1.94
C ALA A 38 4.90 4.88 1.31
N VAL A 39 5.94 5.03 0.48
CA VAL A 39 6.61 3.89 -0.18
C VAL A 39 7.26 2.94 0.81
N ARG A 40 7.87 3.44 1.90
CA ARG A 40 8.41 2.58 2.96
C ARG A 40 7.32 1.79 3.67
N THR A 41 6.16 2.40 3.86
CA THR A 41 5.00 1.73 4.47
C THR A 41 4.44 0.68 3.53
N LEU A 42 4.27 1.02 2.25
CA LEU A 42 3.81 0.12 1.20
C LEU A 42 4.75 -1.08 1.03
N THR A 43 6.07 -0.85 0.95
CA THR A 43 7.08 -1.91 0.89
C THR A 43 7.01 -2.84 2.10
N LYS A 44 6.82 -2.29 3.31
CA LYS A 44 6.60 -3.10 4.52
C LYS A 44 5.30 -3.90 4.50
N LEU A 45 4.24 -3.37 3.89
CA LEU A 45 2.97 -4.08 3.72
C LEU A 45 3.08 -5.18 2.66
N THR A 46 3.85 -4.94 1.60
CA THR A 46 4.19 -5.93 0.58
C THR A 46 4.99 -7.09 1.16
N ALA A 47 6.01 -6.80 1.99
CA ALA A 47 6.77 -7.81 2.70
C ALA A 47 5.92 -8.66 3.69
N LYS A 48 4.76 -8.14 4.11
CA LYS A 48 3.79 -8.86 4.95
C LYS A 48 2.70 -9.59 4.16
N GLY A 49 2.70 -9.49 2.82
CA GLY A 49 1.67 -10.07 1.97
C GLY A 49 0.30 -9.38 2.05
N LEU A 50 0.24 -8.16 2.59
CA LEU A 50 -1.02 -7.38 2.68
C LEU A 50 -1.27 -6.54 1.43
N VAL A 51 -0.21 -6.17 0.73
CA VAL A 51 -0.23 -5.35 -0.49
C VAL A 51 0.58 -6.09 -1.55
N ARG A 52 0.15 -6.02 -2.81
CA ARG A 52 0.92 -6.46 -3.96
C ARG A 52 1.39 -5.25 -4.75
N THR A 53 2.49 -5.40 -5.45
CA THR A 53 2.92 -4.45 -6.47
C THR A 53 2.86 -5.12 -7.85
N ASP A 54 2.63 -4.33 -8.89
CA ASP A 54 2.45 -4.83 -10.26
C ASP A 54 3.79 -5.18 -10.96
N GLY A 55 4.93 -4.90 -10.32
CA GLY A 55 6.26 -5.21 -10.84
C GLY A 55 7.29 -5.47 -9.73
N PRO A 56 8.52 -5.89 -10.08
CA PRO A 56 9.59 -5.97 -9.11
C PRO A 56 9.84 -4.58 -8.52
N LEU A 57 9.77 -4.46 -7.19
CA LEU A 57 10.31 -3.27 -6.52
C LEU A 57 11.80 -3.24 -6.85
N GLY A 58 12.24 -2.23 -7.60
CA GLY A 58 13.65 -2.04 -7.94
C GLY A 58 14.45 -1.63 -6.72
N ASP A 59 15.06 -0.46 -6.76
CA ASP A 59 15.65 0.12 -5.55
C ASP A 59 14.56 0.32 -4.48
N ASP A 60 14.88 -0.03 -3.23
CA ASP A 60 14.06 0.33 -2.07
C ASP A 60 13.68 1.81 -2.22
N ASN A 61 12.38 2.12 -2.31
CA ASN A 61 11.79 3.45 -2.57
C ASN A 61 11.40 3.79 -4.03
N ASP A 62 11.10 2.84 -4.91
CA ASP A 62 10.40 3.16 -6.16
C ASP A 62 9.03 3.83 -5.88
N LEU A 63 9.01 5.16 -5.99
CA LEU A 63 7.83 5.99 -5.74
C LEU A 63 6.78 5.86 -6.85
N SER A 64 7.18 5.36 -8.02
CA SER A 64 6.32 5.17 -9.18
C SER A 64 5.68 3.79 -9.23
N ALA A 65 6.15 2.86 -8.40
CA ALA A 65 5.58 1.54 -8.28
C ALA A 65 4.11 1.63 -7.86
N GLN A 66 3.27 0.87 -8.57
CA GLN A 66 1.84 0.78 -8.30
C GLN A 66 1.60 -0.32 -7.25
N PHE A 67 0.85 0.02 -6.21
CA PHE A 67 0.54 -0.86 -5.09
C PHE A 67 -0.97 -1.06 -4.99
N SER A 68 -1.39 -2.31 -4.79
CA SER A 68 -2.79 -2.67 -4.59
C SER A 68 -2.92 -3.52 -3.34
N LEU A 69 -4.03 -3.42 -2.62
CA LEU A 69 -4.29 -4.39 -1.56
C LEU A 69 -4.38 -5.80 -2.14
N VAL A 70 -3.79 -6.75 -1.43
CA VAL A 70 -4.07 -8.16 -1.70
C VAL A 70 -5.54 -8.35 -1.32
N PRO A 71 -6.40 -8.78 -2.26
CA PRO A 71 -7.77 -9.09 -1.91
C PRO A 71 -7.72 -10.14 -0.79
N GLU A 72 -8.46 -9.91 0.30
CA GLU A 72 -8.68 -10.98 1.28
C GLU A 72 -9.15 -12.20 0.50
N PRO A 73 -8.57 -13.39 0.74
CA PRO A 73 -9.01 -14.59 0.05
C PRO A 73 -10.51 -14.68 0.32
N LYS A 74 -11.32 -14.50 -0.74
CA LYS A 74 -12.72 -14.87 -0.69
C LYS A 74 -12.70 -16.37 -0.46
N GLU A 75 -12.92 -16.80 0.78
CA GLU A 75 -13.36 -18.17 1.04
C GLU A 75 -14.63 -18.38 0.21
N GLY A 76 -14.48 -19.01 -0.95
CA GLY A 76 -15.57 -19.11 -1.92
C GLY A 76 -15.11 -19.13 -3.38
N SER A 77 -14.17 -20.01 -3.71
CA SER A 77 -14.12 -20.60 -5.06
C SER A 77 -14.19 -22.11 -4.88
N VAL A 78 -15.36 -22.57 -4.43
CA VAL A 78 -15.78 -23.95 -4.59
C VAL A 78 -16.64 -23.94 -5.84
N GLY A 79 -16.06 -24.40 -6.95
CA GLY A 79 -16.78 -24.80 -8.16
C GLY A 79 -16.79 -26.33 -8.21
#